data_AF-A0A250X9F5-F1
#
_entry.id   AF-A0A250X9F5-F1
#
_cell.length_a   1.000
_cell.length_b   1.000
_cell.length_c   1.000
_cell.angle_alpha   90.00
_cell.angle_beta   90.00
_cell.angle_gamma   90.00
#
_symmetry.space_group_name_H-M   'P 1'
#
loop_
_entity.id
_entity.type
_entity.pdbx_description
1 polymer ?
#
loop_
_entity_poly.entity_id
_entity_poly.type
_entity_poly.pdbx_seq_one_letter_code
_entity_poly.pdbx_strand_id
1 'polypeptide(L)'
;MSDTCEELQLDQECSTELSELFECKLQMLSKTLLTVENNCFGLSSRLVSAEFESKNLSAKASEAETRASQLRMQRQGSMEIEKMLREEVVRLDKQLESERLRSAFSERKLQQQLNQEMLRADQLRLLRDNALAQRDDALNELASSYADMDALQATLSDSAVYVRYLRKKVLELELEQARNLARAALNQQDLGSSQSGEAESGAFNMASIKAAIHKAVHEAGTCPEDEKRRRIKQLQLRWHPDKNPVLAELATEITKLINEATAQLD
;
A
#
# COMPACT_ATOMS: atom_id res chain seq x y z
N MET A 1 -1.72 -165.72 -54.41
CA MET A 1 -1.00 -164.71 -55.22
C MET A 1 -2.10 -163.94 -55.94
N SER A 2 -2.66 -162.86 -55.39
CA SER A 2 -1.98 -161.61 -55.03
C SER A 2 -2.78 -160.81 -53.97
N ASP A 3 -2.59 -161.13 -52.69
CA ASP A 3 -3.24 -160.49 -51.53
C ASP A 3 -2.25 -159.60 -50.73
N THR A 4 -1.46 -158.76 -51.42
CA THR A 4 -0.46 -157.88 -50.77
C THR A 4 -0.39 -156.49 -51.43
N CYS A 5 -1.53 -155.88 -51.74
CA CYS A 5 -1.58 -154.55 -52.35
C CYS A 5 -2.56 -153.55 -51.71
N GLU A 6 -3.34 -153.94 -50.69
CA GLU A 6 -4.29 -153.03 -50.00
C GLU A 6 -3.74 -152.45 -48.68
N GLU A 7 -2.68 -153.00 -48.09
CA GLU A 7 -2.08 -152.46 -46.85
C GLU A 7 -1.14 -151.26 -47.06
N LEU A 8 -0.81 -150.90 -48.32
CA LEU A 8 0.00 -149.71 -48.63
C LEU A 8 -0.85 -148.46 -48.94
N GLN A 9 -2.17 -148.56 -49.05
CA GLN A 9 -3.06 -147.42 -49.29
C GLN A 9 -3.49 -146.70 -48.00
N LEU A 10 -3.62 -147.42 -46.88
CA LEU A 10 -4.03 -146.84 -45.59
C LEU A 10 -2.93 -146.00 -44.90
N ASP A 11 -1.65 -146.36 -45.05
CA ASP A 11 -0.53 -145.53 -44.58
C ASP A 11 -0.30 -144.28 -45.46
N GLN A 12 -0.75 -144.34 -46.72
CA GLN A 12 -0.66 -143.22 -47.65
C GLN A 12 -1.77 -142.19 -47.41
N GLU A 13 -2.97 -142.63 -47.05
CA GLU A 13 -4.11 -141.77 -46.68
C GLU A 13 -3.88 -141.06 -45.32
N CYS A 14 -3.29 -141.75 -44.33
CA CYS A 14 -2.95 -141.16 -43.03
C CYS A 14 -1.81 -140.12 -43.13
N SER A 15 -0.85 -140.36 -44.03
CA SER A 15 0.22 -139.42 -44.39
C SER A 15 -0.31 -138.15 -45.06
N THR A 16 -1.31 -138.27 -45.95
CA THR A 16 -1.95 -137.11 -46.59
C THR A 16 -2.77 -136.27 -45.62
N GLU A 17 -3.54 -136.87 -44.71
CA GLU A 17 -4.29 -136.12 -43.70
C GLU A 17 -3.37 -135.37 -42.72
N LEU A 18 -2.26 -135.99 -42.32
CA LEU A 18 -1.22 -135.32 -41.52
C LEU A 18 -0.55 -134.18 -42.29
N SER A 19 -0.24 -134.38 -43.57
CA SER A 19 0.32 -133.35 -44.43
C SER A 19 -0.64 -132.17 -44.63
N GLU A 20 -1.93 -132.43 -44.83
CA GLU A 20 -2.97 -131.39 -44.94
C GLU A 20 -3.17 -130.64 -43.62
N LEU A 21 -3.13 -131.33 -42.47
CA LEU A 21 -3.14 -130.68 -41.16
C LEU A 21 -1.89 -129.83 -40.91
N PHE A 22 -0.72 -130.31 -41.33
CA PHE A 22 0.53 -129.53 -41.26
C PHE A 22 0.49 -128.33 -42.18
N GLU A 23 -0.01 -128.46 -43.41
CA GLU A 23 -0.14 -127.38 -44.38
C GLU A 23 -1.18 -126.35 -43.93
N CYS A 24 -2.32 -126.80 -43.38
CA CYS A 24 -3.31 -125.93 -42.75
C CYS A 24 -2.72 -125.17 -41.57
N LYS A 25 -1.95 -125.84 -40.69
CA LYS A 25 -1.26 -125.20 -39.56
C LYS A 25 -0.18 -124.22 -40.01
N LEU A 26 0.58 -124.53 -41.07
CA LEU A 26 1.56 -123.63 -41.68
C LEU A 26 0.89 -122.41 -42.31
N GLN A 27 -0.25 -122.58 -43.00
CA GLN A 27 -1.03 -121.48 -43.54
C GLN A 27 -1.61 -120.59 -42.43
N MET A 28 -2.11 -121.17 -41.34
CA MET A 28 -2.58 -120.42 -40.18
C MET A 28 -1.44 -119.65 -39.53
N LEU A 29 -0.28 -120.28 -39.31
CA LEU A 29 0.91 -119.62 -38.78
C LEU A 29 1.39 -118.49 -39.69
N SER A 30 1.44 -118.71 -41.01
CA SER A 30 1.79 -117.69 -42.01
C SER A 30 0.83 -116.50 -41.97
N LYS A 31 -0.49 -116.75 -41.94
CA LYS A 31 -1.50 -115.69 -41.80
C LYS A 31 -1.36 -114.92 -40.49
N THR A 32 -1.11 -115.61 -39.38
CA THR A 32 -0.89 -114.94 -38.08
C THR A 32 0.40 -114.12 -38.08
N LEU A 33 1.48 -114.62 -38.69
CA LEU A 33 2.75 -113.92 -38.78
C LEU A 33 2.62 -112.67 -39.65
N LEU A 34 1.97 -112.78 -40.81
CA LEU A 34 1.65 -111.62 -41.66
C LEU A 34 0.77 -110.59 -40.95
N THR A 35 -0.21 -111.04 -40.15
CA THR A 35 -1.04 -110.15 -39.32
C THR A 35 -0.21 -109.44 -38.26
N VAL A 36 0.70 -110.14 -37.61
CA VAL A 36 1.64 -109.57 -36.63
C VAL A 36 2.58 -108.58 -37.31
N GLU A 37 3.15 -108.90 -38.47
CA GLU A 37 4.01 -107.99 -39.24
C GLU A 37 3.28 -106.71 -39.64
N ASN A 38 2.05 -106.82 -40.16
CA ASN A 38 1.22 -105.66 -40.51
C ASN A 38 0.89 -104.82 -39.28
N ASN A 39 0.61 -105.45 -38.14
CA ASN A 39 0.38 -104.75 -36.89
C ASN A 39 1.64 -104.06 -36.38
N CYS A 40 2.80 -104.73 -36.44
CA CYS A 40 4.10 -104.15 -36.07
C CYS A 40 4.45 -102.96 -36.97
N PHE A 41 4.22 -103.06 -38.27
CA PHE A 41 4.39 -101.95 -39.22
C PHE A 41 3.45 -100.79 -38.90
N GLY A 42 2.18 -101.07 -38.63
CA GLY A 42 1.19 -100.06 -38.24
C GLY A 42 1.55 -99.37 -36.92
N LEU A 43 2.01 -100.12 -35.92
CA LEU A 43 2.49 -99.58 -34.64
C LEU A 43 3.75 -98.73 -34.83
N SER A 44 4.69 -99.19 -35.67
CA SER A 44 5.91 -98.43 -36.00
C SER A 44 5.58 -97.10 -36.68
N SER A 45 4.68 -97.11 -37.67
CA SER A 45 4.20 -95.89 -38.34
C SER A 45 3.51 -94.92 -37.37
N ARG A 46 2.66 -95.45 -36.47
CA ARG A 46 2.01 -94.63 -35.42
C ARG A 46 3.03 -94.06 -34.43
N LEU A 47 4.05 -94.83 -34.05
CA LEU A 47 5.10 -94.38 -33.15
C LEU A 47 5.90 -93.24 -33.79
N VAL A 48 6.27 -93.34 -35.07
CA VAL A 48 6.94 -92.25 -35.80
C VAL A 48 6.05 -90.99 -35.88
N SER A 49 4.75 -91.15 -36.16
CA SER A 49 3.80 -90.02 -36.18
C SER A 49 3.70 -89.36 -34.81
N ALA A 50 3.58 -90.14 -33.74
CA ALA A 50 3.52 -89.65 -32.37
C ALA A 50 4.82 -88.96 -31.94
N GLU A 51 5.98 -89.48 -32.34
CA GLU A 51 7.27 -88.82 -32.11
C GLU A 51 7.38 -87.47 -32.83
N PHE A 52 6.90 -87.40 -34.08
CA PHE A 52 6.87 -86.15 -34.84
C PHE A 52 5.92 -85.12 -34.20
N GLU A 53 4.72 -85.55 -33.80
CA GLU A 53 3.76 -84.70 -33.07
C GLU A 53 4.33 -84.23 -31.73
N SER A 54 4.98 -85.12 -30.97
CA SER A 54 5.64 -84.77 -29.71
C SER A 54 6.74 -83.73 -29.92
N LYS A 55 7.56 -83.87 -30.97
CA LYS A 55 8.60 -82.88 -31.31
C LYS A 55 7.97 -81.54 -31.70
N ASN A 56 6.89 -81.55 -32.48
CA ASN A 56 6.18 -80.33 -32.88
C ASN A 56 5.54 -79.62 -31.67
N LEU A 57 4.90 -80.37 -30.77
CA LEU A 57 4.34 -79.83 -29.53
C LEU A 57 5.43 -79.28 -28.61
N SER A 58 6.57 -79.98 -28.48
CA SER A 58 7.72 -79.48 -27.72
C SER A 58 8.29 -78.18 -28.31
N ALA A 59 8.38 -78.08 -29.64
CA ALA A 59 8.81 -76.85 -30.30
C ALA A 59 7.84 -75.68 -30.04
N LYS A 60 6.54 -75.92 -30.19
CA LYS A 60 5.49 -74.94 -29.89
C LYS A 60 5.49 -74.51 -28.42
N ALA A 61 5.74 -75.44 -27.49
CA ALA A 61 5.88 -75.12 -26.07
C ALA A 61 7.08 -74.20 -25.83
N SER A 62 8.25 -74.49 -26.43
CA SER A 62 9.43 -73.62 -26.32
C SER A 62 9.22 -72.23 -26.94
N GLU A 63 8.50 -72.12 -28.05
CA GLU A 63 8.11 -70.83 -28.64
C GLU A 63 7.15 -70.07 -27.72
N ALA A 64 6.18 -70.76 -27.11
CA ALA A 64 5.27 -70.14 -26.16
C ALA A 64 6.02 -69.63 -24.91
N GLU A 65 7.00 -70.38 -24.41
CA GLU A 65 7.85 -69.99 -23.28
C GLU A 65 8.72 -68.76 -23.59
N THR A 66 9.32 -68.70 -24.79
CA THR A 66 10.11 -67.53 -25.21
C THR A 66 9.23 -66.30 -25.38
N ARG A 67 8.05 -66.42 -26.00
CA ARG A 67 7.06 -65.32 -26.10
C ARG A 67 6.56 -64.87 -24.73
N ALA A 68 6.25 -65.80 -23.82
CA ALA A 68 5.85 -65.47 -22.45
C ALA A 68 6.95 -64.72 -21.71
N SER A 69 8.22 -65.10 -21.91
CA SER A 69 9.38 -64.42 -21.32
C SER A 69 9.54 -63.01 -21.87
N GLN A 70 9.37 -62.82 -23.19
CA GLN A 70 9.40 -61.49 -23.82
C GLN A 70 8.28 -60.59 -23.28
N LEU A 71 7.05 -61.09 -23.15
CA LEU A 71 5.93 -60.34 -22.59
C LEU A 71 6.16 -59.96 -21.12
N ARG A 72 6.80 -60.85 -20.32
CA ARG A 72 7.18 -60.52 -18.93
C ARG A 72 8.20 -59.38 -18.88
N MET A 73 9.22 -59.40 -19.74
CA MET A 73 10.21 -58.32 -19.84
C MET A 73 9.57 -57.00 -20.28
N GLN A 74 8.68 -57.03 -21.28
CA GLN A 74 7.93 -55.84 -21.73
C GLN A 74 7.04 -55.29 -20.61
N ARG A 75 6.36 -56.15 -19.86
CA ARG A 75 5.54 -55.75 -18.72
C ARG A 75 6.39 -55.11 -17.61
N GLN A 76 7.58 -55.66 -17.32
CA GLN A 76 8.51 -55.06 -16.36
C GLN A 76 8.97 -53.67 -16.80
N GLY A 77 9.39 -53.52 -18.06
CA GLY A 77 9.76 -52.20 -18.60
C GLY A 77 8.60 -51.20 -18.55
N SER A 78 7.38 -51.63 -18.85
CA SER A 78 6.19 -50.78 -18.73
C SER A 78 5.92 -50.33 -17.29
N MET A 79 6.11 -51.21 -16.29
CA MET A 79 5.94 -50.86 -14.87
C MET A 79 7.00 -49.88 -14.39
N GLU A 80 8.24 -50.00 -14.87
CA GLU A 80 9.32 -49.07 -14.55
C GLU A 80 9.05 -47.68 -15.14
N ILE A 81 8.63 -47.60 -16.40
CA ILE A 81 8.21 -46.35 -17.03
C ILE A 81 7.05 -45.72 -16.26
N GLU A 82 6.04 -46.50 -15.90
CA GLU A 82 4.90 -45.99 -15.12
C GLU A 82 5.34 -45.46 -13.75
N LYS A 83 6.26 -46.14 -13.07
CA LYS A 83 6.83 -45.68 -11.80
C LYS A 83 7.56 -44.34 -11.97
N MET A 84 8.41 -44.21 -12.99
CA MET A 84 9.12 -42.96 -13.30
C MET A 84 8.15 -41.81 -13.60
N LEU A 85 7.09 -42.06 -14.37
CA LEU A 85 6.06 -41.07 -14.66
C LEU A 85 5.32 -40.64 -13.39
N ARG A 86 5.00 -41.57 -12.48
CA ARG A 86 4.37 -41.24 -11.19
C ARG A 86 5.28 -40.37 -10.32
N GLU A 87 6.58 -40.66 -10.26
CA GLU A 87 7.56 -39.85 -9.53
C GLU A 87 7.67 -38.43 -10.12
N GLU A 88 7.65 -38.32 -11.45
CA GLU A 88 7.70 -37.05 -12.16
C GLU A 88 6.44 -36.20 -11.93
N VAL A 89 5.26 -36.81 -11.92
CA VAL A 89 3.99 -36.12 -11.56
C VAL A 89 4.08 -35.55 -10.14
N VAL A 90 4.55 -36.33 -9.16
CA VAL A 90 4.73 -35.86 -7.78
C VAL A 90 5.75 -34.73 -7.70
N ARG A 91 6.82 -34.78 -8.51
CA ARG A 91 7.82 -33.71 -8.58
C ARG A 91 7.22 -32.42 -9.13
N LEU A 92 6.45 -32.50 -10.22
CA LEU A 92 5.78 -31.36 -10.84
C LEU A 92 4.70 -30.77 -9.93
N ASP A 93 3.94 -31.60 -9.22
CA ASP A 93 2.94 -31.14 -8.24
C ASP A 93 3.59 -30.31 -7.12
N LYS A 94 4.73 -30.76 -6.59
CA LYS A 94 5.50 -29.99 -5.58
C LYS A 94 6.01 -28.66 -6.14
N GLN A 95 6.48 -28.64 -7.40
CA GLN A 95 6.91 -27.40 -8.04
C GLN A 95 5.75 -26.43 -8.19
N LEU A 96 4.61 -26.92 -8.68
CA LEU A 96 3.39 -26.13 -8.87
C LEU A 96 2.83 -25.60 -7.55
N GLU A 97 2.88 -26.38 -6.47
CA GLU A 97 2.52 -25.92 -5.13
C GLU A 97 3.46 -24.81 -4.63
N SER A 98 4.78 -24.95 -4.85
CA SER A 98 5.76 -23.93 -4.47
C SER A 98 5.57 -22.61 -5.23
N GLU A 99 5.23 -22.68 -6.53
CA GLU A 99 4.92 -21.51 -7.34
C GLU A 99 3.62 -20.85 -6.91
N ARG A 100 2.58 -21.63 -6.60
CA ARG A 100 1.31 -21.11 -6.04
C ARG A 100 1.55 -20.36 -4.72
N LEU A 101 2.35 -20.91 -3.82
CA LEU A 101 2.69 -20.23 -2.55
C LEU A 101 3.49 -18.95 -2.79
N ARG A 102 4.46 -18.96 -3.72
CA ARG A 102 5.23 -17.77 -4.09
C ARG A 102 4.34 -16.67 -4.69
N SER A 103 3.42 -17.06 -5.58
CA SER A 103 2.43 -16.16 -6.18
C SER A 103 1.52 -15.56 -5.10
N ALA A 104 0.93 -16.38 -4.23
CA ALA A 104 0.08 -15.93 -3.13
C ALA A 104 0.81 -15.00 -2.15
N PHE A 105 2.09 -15.27 -1.86
CA PHE A 105 2.91 -14.38 -1.04
C PHE A 105 3.15 -13.02 -1.72
N SER A 106 3.47 -13.03 -3.02
CA SER A 106 3.67 -11.80 -3.78
C SER A 106 2.39 -10.96 -3.89
N GLU A 107 1.24 -11.61 -4.09
CA GLU A 107 -0.07 -10.97 -4.15
C GLU A 107 -0.43 -10.32 -2.81
N ARG A 108 -0.26 -11.04 -1.69
CA ARG A 108 -0.48 -10.47 -0.35
C ARG A 108 0.41 -9.26 -0.08
N LYS A 109 1.67 -9.30 -0.52
CA LYS A 109 2.59 -8.16 -0.37
C LYS A 109 2.12 -6.93 -1.17
N LEU A 110 1.70 -7.13 -2.42
CA LEU A 110 1.13 -6.05 -3.24
C LEU A 110 -0.16 -5.50 -2.64
N GLN A 111 -1.04 -6.36 -2.12
CA GLN A 111 -2.27 -5.95 -1.46
C GLN A 111 -1.99 -5.15 -0.18
N GLN A 112 -0.99 -5.53 0.61
CA GLN A 112 -0.54 -4.76 1.77
C GLN A 112 -0.02 -3.38 1.38
N GLN A 113 0.79 -3.29 0.32
CA GLN A 113 1.29 -2.02 -0.20
C GLN A 113 0.16 -1.13 -0.69
N LEU A 114 -0.80 -1.69 -1.43
CA LEU A 114 -1.99 -0.97 -1.89
C LEU A 114 -2.80 -0.41 -0.70
N ASN A 115 -3.03 -1.22 0.33
CA ASN A 115 -3.73 -0.77 1.53
C ASN A 115 -2.99 0.35 2.28
N GLN A 116 -1.65 0.29 2.33
CA GLN A 116 -0.83 1.35 2.93
C GLN A 116 -0.94 2.65 2.14
N GLU A 117 -0.89 2.59 0.81
CA GLU A 117 -1.03 3.76 -0.06
C GLU A 117 -2.45 4.36 0.02
N MET A 118 -3.50 3.53 0.09
CA MET A 118 -4.87 4.02 0.33
C MET A 118 -4.98 4.77 1.66
N LEU A 119 -4.43 4.21 2.74
CA LEU A 119 -4.45 4.84 4.05
C LEU A 119 -3.66 6.17 4.04
N ARG A 120 -2.51 6.21 3.35
CA ARG A 120 -1.74 7.43 3.14
C ARG A 120 -2.51 8.49 2.35
N ALA A 121 -3.22 8.08 1.30
CA ALA A 121 -4.04 8.98 0.50
C ALA A 121 -5.20 9.58 1.31
N ASP A 122 -5.86 8.76 2.14
CA ASP A 122 -6.95 9.23 3.00
C ASP A 122 -6.45 10.18 4.10
N GLN A 123 -5.26 9.93 4.68
CA GLN A 123 -4.62 10.88 5.59
C GLN A 123 -4.35 12.24 4.91
N LEU A 124 -3.84 12.23 3.68
CA LEU A 124 -3.60 13.46 2.93
C LEU A 124 -4.90 14.20 2.58
N ARG A 125 -5.98 13.48 2.28
CA ARG A 125 -7.31 14.07 2.09
C ARG A 125 -7.81 14.75 3.35
N LEU A 126 -7.72 14.09 4.51
CA LEU A 126 -8.09 14.67 5.79
C LEU A 126 -7.28 15.93 6.12
N LEU A 127 -5.97 15.92 5.88
CA LEU A 127 -5.13 17.11 6.09
C LEU A 127 -5.53 18.27 5.18
N ARG A 128 -5.83 17.99 3.90
CA ARG A 128 -6.32 18.99 2.96
C ARG A 128 -7.65 19.58 3.43
N ASP A 129 -8.59 18.74 3.84
CA ASP A 129 -9.93 19.18 4.23
C ASP A 129 -9.86 20.01 5.53
N ASN A 130 -9.00 19.64 6.48
CA ASN A 130 -8.71 20.43 7.66
C ASN A 130 -8.09 21.80 7.33
N ALA A 131 -7.16 21.85 6.36
CA ALA A 131 -6.55 23.12 5.93
C ALA A 131 -7.57 24.04 5.24
N LEU A 132 -8.51 23.48 4.46
CA LEU A 132 -9.60 24.23 3.87
C LEU A 132 -10.54 24.79 4.94
N ALA A 133 -10.91 23.99 5.95
CA ALA A 133 -11.73 24.44 7.06
C ALA A 133 -11.06 25.62 7.82
N GLN A 134 -9.77 25.50 8.15
CA GLN A 134 -9.02 26.58 8.80
C GLN A 134 -8.97 27.87 7.98
N ARG A 135 -8.82 27.76 6.66
CA ARG A 135 -8.87 28.91 5.76
C ARG A 135 -10.25 29.57 5.81
N ASP A 136 -11.31 28.79 5.74
CA ASP A 136 -12.67 29.30 5.73
C ASP A 136 -13.03 29.96 7.08
N ASP A 137 -12.57 29.39 8.20
CA ASP A 137 -12.69 30.02 9.53
C ASP A 137 -11.97 31.38 9.58
N ALA A 138 -10.73 31.46 9.08
CA ALA A 138 -9.98 32.72 9.04
C ALA A 138 -10.64 33.78 8.13
N LEU A 139 -11.26 33.36 7.02
CA LEU A 139 -12.04 34.26 6.16
C LEU A 139 -13.30 34.78 6.86
N ASN A 140 -13.98 33.93 7.64
CA ASN A 140 -15.13 34.33 8.44
C ASN A 140 -14.75 35.30 9.56
N GLU A 141 -13.64 35.06 10.26
CA GLU A 141 -13.11 35.98 11.27
C GLU A 141 -12.77 37.34 10.65
N LEU A 142 -12.11 37.34 9.49
CA LEU A 142 -11.79 38.56 8.77
C LEU A 142 -13.06 39.31 8.34
N ALA A 143 -14.06 38.62 7.80
CA ALA A 143 -15.34 39.21 7.43
C ALA A 143 -16.07 39.82 8.64
N SER A 144 -16.05 39.14 9.80
CA SER A 144 -16.58 39.69 11.05
C SER A 144 -15.85 40.96 11.47
N SER A 145 -14.52 40.99 11.36
CA SER A 145 -13.72 42.16 11.72
C SER A 145 -14.03 43.39 10.84
N TYR A 146 -14.28 43.17 9.54
CA TYR A 146 -14.72 44.24 8.64
C TYR A 146 -16.12 44.74 8.99
N ALA A 147 -17.05 43.84 9.29
CA ALA A 147 -18.40 44.24 9.73
C ALA A 147 -18.36 45.09 11.01
N ASP A 148 -17.50 44.75 11.96
CA ASP A 148 -17.29 45.52 13.19
C ASP A 148 -16.69 46.91 12.90
N MET A 149 -15.69 47.00 12.01
CA MET A 149 -15.12 48.28 11.58
C MET A 149 -16.16 49.17 10.88
N ASP A 150 -16.98 48.60 9.99
CA ASP A 150 -18.05 49.32 9.30
C ASP A 150 -19.10 49.83 10.31
N ALA A 151 -19.47 49.02 11.31
CA ALA A 151 -20.35 49.44 12.38
C ALA A 151 -19.75 50.60 13.20
N LEU A 152 -18.47 50.51 13.57
CA LEU A 152 -17.76 51.60 14.27
C LEU A 152 -17.69 52.87 13.43
N GLN A 153 -17.38 52.75 12.13
CA GLN A 153 -17.35 53.89 11.22
C GLN A 153 -18.72 54.55 11.08
N ALA A 154 -19.79 53.77 11.03
CA ALA A 154 -21.16 54.29 11.04
C ALA A 154 -21.44 55.07 12.33
N THR A 155 -21.12 54.52 13.51
CA THR A 155 -21.33 55.22 14.80
C THR A 155 -20.52 56.51 14.90
N LEU A 156 -19.28 56.52 14.38
CA LEU A 156 -18.44 57.71 14.34
C LEU A 156 -19.04 58.77 13.41
N SER A 157 -19.59 58.36 12.26
CA SER A 157 -20.28 59.26 11.34
C SER A 157 -21.51 59.92 11.97
N ASP A 158 -22.32 59.15 12.71
CA ASP A 158 -23.51 59.64 13.41
C ASP A 158 -23.14 60.63 14.52
N SER A 159 -22.11 60.28 15.30
CA SER A 159 -21.58 61.17 16.35
C SER A 159 -21.07 62.49 15.77
N ALA A 160 -20.42 62.47 14.59
CA ALA A 160 -19.94 63.68 13.93
C ALA A 160 -21.09 64.57 13.46
N VAL A 161 -22.17 63.97 12.93
CA VAL A 161 -23.40 64.70 12.58
C VAL A 161 -24.03 65.33 13.82
N TYR A 162 -24.12 64.58 14.92
CA TYR A 162 -24.67 65.09 16.18
C TYR A 162 -23.85 66.25 16.76
N VAL A 163 -22.51 66.16 16.74
CA VAL A 163 -21.63 67.26 17.17
C VAL A 163 -21.83 68.51 16.31
N ARG A 164 -21.99 68.39 14.99
CA ARG A 164 -22.30 69.53 14.11
C ARG A 164 -23.65 70.16 14.47
N TYR A 165 -24.66 69.34 14.75
CA TYR A 165 -25.96 69.80 15.21
C TYR A 165 -25.86 70.59 16.52
N LEU A 166 -25.16 70.04 17.53
CA LEU A 166 -24.94 70.71 18.80
C LEU A 166 -24.20 72.04 18.63
N ARG A 167 -23.13 72.07 17.82
CA ARG A 167 -22.40 73.32 17.51
C ARG A 167 -23.30 74.37 16.88
N LYS A 168 -24.14 73.98 15.92
CA LYS A 168 -25.14 74.88 15.32
C LYS A 168 -26.10 75.41 16.38
N LYS A 169 -26.59 74.55 17.29
CA LYS A 169 -27.52 74.94 18.34
C LYS A 169 -26.90 75.90 19.35
N VAL A 170 -25.64 75.67 19.74
CA VAL A 170 -24.88 76.59 20.60
C VAL A 170 -24.75 77.96 19.92
N LEU A 171 -24.36 78.01 18.64
CA LEU A 171 -24.27 79.27 17.89
C LEU A 171 -25.61 80.01 17.78
N GLU A 172 -26.72 79.29 17.59
CA GLU A 172 -28.07 79.88 17.60
C GLU A 172 -28.39 80.54 18.96
N LEU A 173 -28.10 79.82 20.05
CA LEU A 173 -28.32 80.32 21.41
C LEU A 173 -27.41 81.50 21.75
N GLU A 174 -26.14 81.48 21.34
CA GLU A 174 -25.20 82.59 21.49
C GLU A 174 -25.67 83.83 20.73
N LEU A 175 -26.19 83.67 19.50
CA LEU A 175 -26.78 84.76 18.72
C LEU A 175 -28.05 85.32 19.39
N GLU A 176 -28.90 84.46 19.94
CA GLU A 176 -30.08 84.89 20.71
C GLU A 176 -29.67 85.66 21.96
N GLN A 177 -28.68 85.17 22.71
CA GLN A 177 -28.14 85.83 23.89
C GLN A 177 -27.50 87.18 23.53
N ALA A 178 -26.70 87.25 22.47
CA ALA A 178 -26.11 88.49 21.98
C ALA A 178 -27.18 89.51 21.57
N ARG A 179 -28.25 89.07 20.89
CA ARG A 179 -29.41 89.94 20.59
C ARG A 179 -30.09 90.44 21.85
N ASN A 180 -30.27 89.58 22.87
CA ASN A 180 -30.86 89.97 24.15
C ASN A 180 -29.96 90.93 24.93
N LEU A 181 -28.65 90.70 24.95
CA LEU A 181 -27.66 91.60 25.54
C LEU A 181 -27.58 92.92 24.78
N ALA A 182 -27.59 92.93 23.45
CA ALA A 182 -27.63 94.16 22.66
C ALA A 182 -28.91 94.96 22.91
N ARG A 183 -30.05 94.29 23.07
CA ARG A 183 -31.30 94.94 23.52
C ARG A 183 -31.17 95.51 24.94
N ALA A 184 -30.58 94.76 25.87
CA ALA A 184 -30.31 95.23 27.23
C ALA A 184 -29.27 96.36 27.27
N ALA A 185 -28.28 96.32 26.37
CA ALA A 185 -27.25 97.34 26.20
C ALA A 185 -27.83 98.58 25.51
N LEU A 186 -28.75 98.47 24.57
CA LEU A 186 -29.56 99.62 24.12
C LEU A 186 -30.35 100.23 25.28
N ASN A 187 -30.74 99.43 26.27
CA ASN A 187 -31.32 99.91 27.52
C ASN A 187 -30.26 100.39 28.56
N GLN A 188 -28.95 100.12 28.38
CA GLN A 188 -27.86 100.50 29.30
C GLN A 188 -26.85 101.50 28.71
N GLN A 189 -26.80 101.72 27.38
CA GLN A 189 -25.97 102.68 26.64
C GLN A 189 -26.54 104.11 26.74
N ASP A 190 -27.06 104.41 27.92
CA ASP A 190 -26.90 105.72 28.54
C ASP A 190 -25.53 105.81 29.27
N LEU A 191 -24.79 104.71 29.50
CA LEU A 191 -23.51 104.76 30.24
C LEU A 191 -22.47 103.74 29.75
N GLY A 192 -21.43 104.23 29.06
CA GLY A 192 -20.05 103.77 29.27
C GLY A 192 -19.41 102.84 28.24
N SER A 193 -18.48 103.41 27.45
CA SER A 193 -17.52 102.76 26.54
C SER A 193 -16.29 102.20 27.28
N SER A 194 -15.71 101.08 26.79
CA SER A 194 -14.31 100.98 26.31
C SER A 194 -13.60 99.64 26.59
N GLN A 195 -12.77 99.27 25.61
CA GLN A 195 -11.41 98.71 25.70
C GLN A 195 -11.10 97.22 25.44
N SER A 196 -10.01 97.15 24.68
CA SER A 196 -9.20 96.10 24.04
C SER A 196 -8.24 95.33 24.97
N GLY A 197 -7.71 94.21 24.46
CA GLY A 197 -6.43 93.60 24.88
C GLY A 197 -6.37 92.14 24.39
N GLU A 198 -5.69 91.77 23.30
CA GLU A 198 -4.24 91.57 23.05
C GLU A 198 -3.57 90.38 23.77
N ALA A 199 -2.75 89.68 22.99
CA ALA A 199 -2.22 88.33 23.15
C ALA A 199 -1.17 88.13 24.25
N GLU A 200 -1.07 86.91 24.78
CA GLU A 200 0.11 86.40 25.49
C GLU A 200 0.75 85.20 24.76
N SER A 201 2.07 85.27 24.68
CA SER A 201 2.96 84.58 23.76
C SER A 201 3.67 83.39 24.42
N GLY A 202 3.65 82.24 23.74
CA GLY A 202 4.84 81.42 23.48
C GLY A 202 5.60 80.78 24.64
N ALA A 203 5.03 79.72 25.25
CA ALA A 203 5.64 78.92 26.30
C ALA A 203 6.62 77.81 25.81
N PHE A 204 7.75 78.16 25.17
CA PHE A 204 8.82 77.19 24.86
C PHE A 204 10.22 77.78 25.10
N ASN A 205 10.58 77.97 26.38
CA ASN A 205 11.92 78.42 26.76
C ASN A 205 12.86 77.20 26.93
N MET A 206 13.99 77.18 26.20
CA MET A 206 14.97 76.08 26.14
C MET A 206 15.49 75.66 27.54
N ALA A 207 15.56 76.61 28.46
CA ALA A 207 15.96 76.38 29.85
C ALA A 207 15.00 75.42 30.59
N SER A 208 13.70 75.49 30.29
CA SER A 208 12.69 74.59 30.89
C SER A 208 12.87 73.15 30.43
N ILE A 209 13.21 72.96 29.14
CA ILE A 209 13.42 71.65 28.54
C ILE A 209 14.67 70.97 29.14
N LYS A 210 15.79 71.71 29.27
CA LYS A 210 17.00 71.19 29.91
C LYS A 210 16.75 70.79 31.37
N ALA A 211 16.03 71.61 32.14
CA ALA A 211 15.68 71.31 33.52
C ALA A 211 14.81 70.04 33.64
N ALA A 212 13.83 69.88 32.75
CA ALA A 212 12.97 68.69 32.71
C ALA A 212 13.75 67.41 32.39
N ILE A 213 14.73 67.47 31.50
CA ILE A 213 15.56 66.32 31.11
C ILE A 213 16.48 65.89 32.26
N HIS A 214 17.18 66.83 32.91
CA HIS A 214 18.02 66.50 34.07
C HIS A 214 17.22 65.88 35.20
N LYS A 215 15.99 66.37 35.45
CA LYS A 215 15.08 65.78 36.43
C LYS A 215 14.70 64.35 36.06
N ALA A 216 14.32 64.10 34.81
CA ALA A 216 13.94 62.76 34.34
C ALA A 216 15.11 61.75 34.39
N VAL A 217 16.34 62.19 34.11
CA VAL A 217 17.54 61.35 34.20
C VAL A 217 17.90 61.06 35.66
N HIS A 218 17.77 62.04 36.56
CA HIS A 218 17.99 61.84 38.00
C HIS A 218 16.95 60.89 38.62
N GLU A 219 15.67 61.03 38.26
CA GLU A 219 14.60 60.10 38.68
C GLU A 219 14.88 58.66 38.20
N ALA A 220 15.41 58.49 36.99
CA ALA A 220 15.81 57.18 36.49
C ALA A 220 17.01 56.58 37.26
N GLY A 221 17.91 57.40 37.80
CA GLY A 221 19.05 56.97 38.61
C GLY A 221 18.69 56.49 40.03
N THR A 222 17.54 56.91 40.57
CA THR A 222 17.05 56.44 41.89
C THR A 222 16.38 55.07 41.87
N CYS A 223 16.17 54.50 40.67
CA CYS A 223 15.53 53.20 40.47
C CYS A 223 16.57 52.06 40.42
N PRO A 224 16.18 50.80 40.67
CA PRO A 224 17.07 49.65 40.54
C PRO A 224 17.66 49.52 39.12
N GLU A 225 18.89 49.00 39.00
CA GLU A 225 19.71 48.95 37.77
C GLU A 225 18.96 48.47 36.51
N ASP A 226 18.07 47.48 36.65
CA ASP A 226 17.28 46.94 35.54
C ASP A 226 16.22 47.92 35.00
N GLU A 227 15.65 48.75 35.87
CA GLU A 227 14.68 49.78 35.51
C GLU A 227 15.36 51.08 35.05
N LYS A 228 16.51 51.43 35.66
CA LYS A 228 17.39 52.53 35.23
C LYS A 228 17.72 52.40 33.74
N ARG A 229 18.20 51.22 33.32
CA ARG A 229 18.56 50.93 31.92
C ARG A 229 17.36 50.99 30.97
N ARG A 230 16.18 50.54 31.39
CA ARG A 230 14.95 50.60 30.57
C ARG A 230 14.47 52.03 30.36
N ARG A 231 14.44 52.84 31.41
CA ARG A 231 13.98 54.25 31.33
C ARG A 231 14.94 55.11 30.53
N ILE A 232 16.26 54.92 30.67
CA ILE A 232 17.27 55.63 29.87
C ILE A 232 17.12 55.28 28.37
N LYS A 233 16.99 53.99 28.02
CA LYS A 233 16.77 53.57 26.63
C LYS A 233 15.49 54.15 26.04
N GLN A 234 14.42 54.23 26.84
CA GLN A 234 13.15 54.83 26.41
C GLN A 234 13.28 56.35 26.17
N LEU A 235 14.04 57.04 27.02
CA LEU A 235 14.32 58.48 26.88
C LEU A 235 15.15 58.76 25.61
N GLN A 236 16.19 57.96 25.36
CA GLN A 236 17.02 58.04 24.15
C GLN A 236 16.22 57.78 22.87
N LEU A 237 15.33 56.78 22.88
CA LEU A 237 14.47 56.47 21.73
C LEU A 237 13.44 57.58 21.46
N ARG A 238 12.93 58.23 22.51
CA ARG A 238 11.94 59.31 22.40
C ARG A 238 12.55 60.60 21.83
N TRP A 239 13.81 60.88 22.14
CA TRP A 239 14.55 62.05 21.67
C TRP A 239 15.54 61.76 20.53
N HIS A 240 15.45 60.59 19.90
CA HIS A 240 16.32 60.24 18.79
C HIS A 240 16.07 61.15 17.57
N PRO A 241 17.12 61.63 16.87
CA PRO A 241 16.97 62.53 15.72
C PRO A 241 16.11 61.94 14.60
N ASP A 242 16.15 60.61 14.41
CA ASP A 242 15.36 59.90 13.40
C ASP A 242 13.84 59.91 13.70
N LYS A 243 13.45 59.98 14.98
CA LYS A 243 12.02 60.06 15.36
C LYS A 243 11.47 61.49 15.38
N ASN A 244 12.35 62.50 15.38
CA ASN A 244 11.98 63.92 15.45
C ASN A 244 12.67 64.73 14.33
N PRO A 245 12.36 64.47 13.04
CA PRO A 245 13.06 65.09 11.92
C PRO A 245 12.89 66.62 11.84
N VAL A 246 11.80 67.17 12.39
CA VAL A 246 11.50 68.61 12.40
C VAL A 246 12.35 69.38 13.42
N LEU A 247 12.80 68.70 14.48
CA LEU A 247 13.58 69.27 15.58
C LEU A 247 14.91 68.53 15.72
N ALA A 248 15.51 68.12 14.61
CA ALA A 248 16.69 67.27 14.60
C ALA A 248 17.87 67.88 15.37
N GLU A 249 18.11 69.18 15.22
CA GLU A 249 19.17 69.91 15.96
C GLU A 249 18.92 69.85 17.49
N LEU A 250 17.69 70.15 17.92
CA LEU A 250 17.29 70.07 19.32
C LEU A 250 17.34 68.63 19.87
N ALA A 251 16.89 67.65 19.08
CA ALA A 251 16.94 66.23 19.43
C ALA A 251 18.39 65.74 19.59
N THR A 252 19.32 66.21 18.74
CA THR A 252 20.75 65.90 18.89
C THR A 252 21.37 66.54 20.13
N GLU A 253 21.04 67.79 20.45
CA GLU A 253 21.49 68.44 21.69
C GLU A 253 20.94 67.73 22.94
N ILE A 254 19.65 67.36 22.93
CA ILE A 254 19.02 66.64 24.03
C ILE A 254 19.63 65.24 24.19
N THR A 255 19.91 64.54 23.09
CA THR A 255 20.54 63.22 23.14
C THR A 255 21.97 63.29 23.70
N LYS A 256 22.73 64.36 23.38
CA LYS A 256 24.05 64.61 23.99
C LYS A 256 23.93 64.85 25.49
N LEU A 257 22.99 65.70 25.92
CA LEU A 257 22.75 65.98 27.34
C LEU A 257 22.32 64.73 28.12
N ILE A 258 21.51 63.85 27.53
CA ILE A 258 21.12 62.57 28.14
C ILE A 258 22.34 61.69 28.33
N ASN A 259 23.20 61.55 27.31
CA ASN A 259 24.40 60.71 27.38
C ASN A 259 25.42 61.22 28.40
N GLU A 260 25.63 62.54 28.46
CA GLU A 260 26.48 63.19 29.47
C GLU A 260 25.95 62.98 30.89
N ALA A 261 24.64 63.19 31.10
CA ALA A 261 24.01 62.99 32.41
C ALA A 261 23.99 61.51 32.85
N THR A 262 23.88 60.56 31.91
CA THR A 262 23.99 59.13 32.23
C THR A 262 25.43 58.72 32.55
N ALA A 263 26.43 59.29 31.89
CA ALA A 263 27.84 59.03 32.18
C ALA A 263 28.30 59.57 33.55
N GLN A 264 27.57 60.52 34.14
CA GLN A 264 27.78 61.02 35.50
C GLN A 264 27.09 60.18 36.58
N LEU A 265 26.16 59.29 36.20
CA LEU A 265 25.37 58.42 37.10
C LEU A 265 25.86 56.97 37.15
N ASP A 266 26.88 56.64 36.35
CA ASP A 266 27.63 55.39 36.39
C ASP A 266 28.96 55.60 37.14
#